data_AF-A0A2P5B9R2-F1
#
_entry.id   AF-A0A2P5B9R2-F1
#
_cell.length_a   1.000
_cell.length_b   1.000
_cell.length_c   1.000
_cell.angle_alpha   90.00
_cell.angle_beta   90.00
_cell.angle_gamma   90.00
#
_symmetry.space_group_name_H-M   'P 1'
#
loop_
_entity.id
_entity.type
_entity.pdbx_description
1 polymer ?
#
loop_
_entity_poly.entity_id
_entity_poly.type
_entity_poly.pdbx_seq_one_letter_code
_entity_poly.pdbx_strand_id
1 'polypeptide(L)'
;MASFPAIFLTLVFLISLTLLPSHPSTIGVRYISNLLETQDRERAPPPVQIATARGVLRRLIPSHFSSFDFQIVSKEQCGGASCFIIRNHPSFRRRGDPEVLINGATGVDILAGLHWYLKNRCGSHISWDKTGGAQLFSLPRAGMLPRVHDAGVLVRRPIPWSYYQNAVTSSCKLLIPNCSDDFEIKAIGNHLYDSFAWWDWKRWEKEIDWMALQGINLPLAFTGQEAIWQKVFQKFNISRTDLDDFFGGPAFLAWSRMGNLHGWGGPLPQSWLDQQLLLQKKILRRMYALGMTPVLPAFSGNIPAALKNRFPSAKITRLVNWFTVESDPRWCCTYLLDATDPLFVEIGGAFIEQQLQEYGKTSHIYNW
;
A
#
# COMPACT_ATOMS: atom_id res chain seq x y z
N MET A 1 27.17 -38.04 -75.35
CA MET A 1 27.55 -38.94 -74.24
C MET A 1 27.71 -38.09 -73.01
N ALA A 2 26.81 -38.30 -72.05
CA ALA A 2 26.56 -37.38 -70.93
C ALA A 2 27.60 -37.52 -69.81
N SER A 3 27.97 -36.38 -69.25
CA SER A 3 28.73 -36.22 -68.01
C SER A 3 27.76 -36.02 -66.83
N PHE A 4 28.21 -36.43 -65.65
CA PHE A 4 27.49 -36.68 -64.39
C PHE A 4 26.72 -35.48 -63.75
N PRO A 5 25.85 -35.74 -62.73
CA PRO A 5 24.67 -34.96 -62.34
C PRO A 5 24.95 -33.95 -61.23
N ALA A 6 24.11 -32.92 -61.11
CA ALA A 6 24.20 -31.96 -60.00
C ALA A 6 22.87 -31.25 -59.70
N ILE A 7 21.75 -31.96 -59.51
CA ILE A 7 20.54 -31.34 -58.93
C ILE A 7 19.77 -32.38 -58.12
N PHE A 8 20.21 -32.70 -56.91
CA PHE A 8 19.36 -33.28 -55.85
C PHE A 8 20.07 -33.22 -54.49
N LEU A 9 20.29 -32.01 -53.97
CA LEU A 9 20.74 -31.79 -52.59
C LEU A 9 20.50 -30.34 -52.15
N THR A 10 19.27 -29.88 -52.29
CA THR A 10 18.83 -28.55 -51.83
C THR A 10 17.42 -28.64 -51.27
N LEU A 11 17.20 -29.36 -50.17
CA LEU A 11 15.96 -29.20 -49.38
C LEU A 11 15.99 -29.73 -47.93
N VAL A 12 17.11 -29.68 -47.20
CA VAL A 12 17.11 -30.10 -45.76
C VAL A 12 17.82 -29.14 -44.79
N PHE A 13 18.45 -28.05 -45.23
CA PHE A 13 19.13 -27.14 -44.30
C PHE A 13 18.85 -25.67 -44.66
N LEU A 14 17.67 -25.15 -44.29
CA LEU A 14 17.39 -23.70 -44.23
C LEU A 14 16.06 -23.38 -43.51
N ILE A 15 15.76 -24.11 -42.43
CA ILE A 15 14.82 -23.65 -41.39
C ILE A 15 15.51 -23.78 -40.04
N SER A 16 16.69 -23.17 -39.92
CA SER A 16 17.16 -22.69 -38.62
C SER A 16 16.43 -21.38 -38.37
N LEU A 17 15.35 -21.47 -37.59
CA LEU A 17 14.66 -20.34 -37.00
C LEU A 17 15.67 -19.25 -36.64
N THR A 18 15.43 -18.05 -37.14
CA THR A 18 15.90 -16.80 -36.53
C THR A 18 15.23 -16.68 -35.16
N LEU A 19 15.66 -17.49 -34.20
CA LEU A 19 15.54 -17.19 -32.78
C LEU A 19 16.47 -16.00 -32.55
N LEU A 20 15.95 -14.79 -32.80
CA LEU A 20 16.43 -13.60 -32.15
C LEU A 20 16.53 -13.95 -30.65
N PRO A 21 17.69 -13.83 -30.00
CA PRO A 21 17.75 -13.99 -28.57
C PRO A 21 16.80 -12.96 -27.98
N SER A 22 15.70 -13.43 -27.39
CA SER A 22 14.86 -12.61 -26.55
C SER A 22 15.73 -12.21 -25.36
N HIS A 23 16.38 -11.05 -25.46
CA HIS A 23 17.03 -10.46 -24.31
C HIS A 23 15.93 -10.24 -23.26
N PRO A 24 15.96 -10.93 -22.10
CA PRO A 24 15.06 -10.58 -21.01
C PRO A 24 15.31 -9.10 -20.71
N SER A 25 14.24 -8.33 -20.64
CA SER A 25 14.31 -6.88 -20.46
C SER A 25 14.90 -6.56 -19.08
N THR A 26 16.23 -6.49 -18.98
CA THR A 26 16.96 -6.08 -17.76
C THR A 26 16.60 -4.64 -17.33
N ILE A 27 15.95 -3.90 -18.22
CA ILE A 27 15.35 -2.59 -17.98
C ILE A 27 14.47 -2.60 -16.73
N GLY A 28 13.55 -3.56 -16.61
CA GLY A 28 12.65 -3.65 -15.44
C GLY A 28 13.40 -3.92 -14.13
N VAL A 29 14.41 -4.78 -14.18
CA VAL A 29 15.28 -5.08 -13.02
C VAL A 29 16.04 -3.83 -12.57
N ARG A 30 16.60 -3.06 -13.52
CA ARG A 30 17.34 -1.82 -13.20
C ARG A 30 16.44 -0.75 -12.58
N TYR A 31 15.21 -0.57 -13.07
CA TYR A 31 14.26 0.37 -12.48
C TYR A 31 13.85 -0.01 -11.06
N ILE A 32 13.57 -1.30 -10.83
CA ILE A 32 13.23 -1.81 -9.50
C ILE A 32 14.41 -1.60 -8.54
N SER A 33 15.64 -1.90 -8.96
CA SER A 33 16.84 -1.67 -8.14
C SER A 33 17.03 -0.19 -7.77
N ASN A 34 16.95 0.72 -8.73
CA ASN A 34 17.08 2.17 -8.48
C ASN A 34 16.00 2.69 -7.51
N LEU A 35 14.77 2.19 -7.65
CA LEU A 35 13.68 2.55 -6.76
C LEU A 35 13.92 2.02 -5.34
N LEU A 36 14.36 0.77 -5.21
CA LEU A 36 14.71 0.18 -3.91
C LEU A 36 15.86 0.94 -3.23
N GLU A 37 16.88 1.35 -3.97
CA GLU A 37 17.97 2.19 -3.46
C GLU A 37 17.47 3.55 -2.97
N THR A 38 16.56 4.18 -3.73
CA THR A 38 15.95 5.46 -3.34
C THR A 38 15.09 5.31 -2.08
N GLN A 39 14.32 4.22 -1.97
CA GLN A 39 13.54 3.89 -0.78
C GLN A 39 14.43 3.58 0.43
N ASP A 40 15.54 2.88 0.23
CA ASP A 40 16.53 2.61 1.28
C ASP A 40 17.17 3.93 1.78
N ARG A 41 17.50 4.86 0.86
CA ARG A 41 18.06 6.18 1.19
C ARG A 41 17.08 7.09 1.94
N GLU A 42 15.81 7.06 1.56
CA GLU A 42 14.77 7.87 2.22
C GLU A 42 14.16 7.19 3.46
N ARG A 43 14.62 5.98 3.82
CA ARG A 43 14.12 5.25 5.00
C ARG A 43 14.42 6.03 6.27
N ALA A 44 13.49 5.95 7.24
CA ALA A 44 13.69 6.55 8.54
C ALA A 44 14.98 6.01 9.21
N PRO A 45 15.75 6.85 9.92
CA PRO A 45 16.96 6.40 10.62
C PRO A 45 16.68 5.26 11.61
N PRO A 46 17.65 4.36 11.87
CA PRO A 46 17.49 3.25 12.80
C PRO A 46 16.88 3.62 14.17
N PRO A 47 17.28 4.71 14.85
CA PRO A 47 16.70 5.07 16.14
C PRO A 47 15.20 5.37 16.06
N VAL A 48 14.74 6.00 14.96
CA VAL A 48 13.32 6.28 14.73
C VAL A 48 12.56 4.98 14.55
N GLN A 49 13.06 4.07 13.71
CA GLN A 49 12.43 2.78 13.48
C GLN A 49 12.34 1.94 14.76
N ILE A 50 13.41 1.88 15.54
CA ILE A 50 13.47 1.14 16.81
C ILE A 50 12.50 1.74 17.83
N ALA A 51 12.54 3.06 18.05
CA ALA A 51 11.62 3.73 18.99
C ALA A 51 10.16 3.49 18.61
N THR A 52 9.88 3.53 17.31
CA THR A 52 8.57 3.30 16.74
C THR A 52 8.09 1.86 16.92
N ALA A 53 8.96 0.87 16.69
CA ALA A 53 8.68 -0.55 16.96
C ALA A 53 8.48 -0.82 18.46
N ARG A 54 9.27 -0.19 19.33
CA ARG A 54 9.07 -0.22 20.79
C ARG A 54 7.71 0.36 21.18
N GLY A 55 7.23 1.40 20.48
CA GLY A 55 5.87 1.92 20.64
C GLY A 55 4.79 0.88 20.37
N VAL A 56 4.95 0.07 19.32
CA VAL A 56 4.04 -1.06 19.01
C VAL A 56 4.09 -2.10 20.12
N LEU A 57 5.30 -2.52 20.52
CA LEU A 57 5.48 -3.49 21.60
C LEU A 57 4.77 -3.04 22.88
N ARG A 58 4.90 -1.75 23.25
CA ARG A 58 4.26 -1.19 24.44
C ARG A 58 2.74 -1.25 24.37
N ARG A 59 2.14 -1.00 23.20
CA ARG A 59 0.69 -1.09 23.02
C ARG A 59 0.19 -2.54 22.99
N LEU A 60 0.99 -3.45 22.43
CA LEU A 60 0.62 -4.85 22.26
C LEU A 60 0.74 -5.65 23.58
N ILE A 61 1.89 -5.55 24.26
CA ILE A 61 2.21 -6.31 25.48
C ILE A 61 2.98 -5.43 26.49
N PRO A 62 2.31 -4.45 27.13
CA PRO A 62 2.96 -3.47 28.00
C PRO A 62 3.74 -4.09 29.16
N SER A 63 3.25 -5.21 29.72
CA SER A 63 3.90 -5.94 30.81
C SER A 63 5.25 -6.58 30.43
N HIS A 64 5.50 -6.76 29.13
CA HIS A 64 6.71 -7.40 28.59
C HIS A 64 7.62 -6.41 27.87
N PHE A 65 7.35 -5.11 27.98
CA PHE A 65 8.10 -4.07 27.27
C PHE A 65 9.62 -4.12 27.48
N SER A 66 10.05 -4.50 28.68
CA SER A 66 11.48 -4.64 29.03
C SER A 66 12.07 -6.00 28.67
N SER A 67 11.25 -7.00 28.36
CA SER A 67 11.69 -8.35 28.00
C SER A 67 12.27 -8.43 26.58
N PHE A 68 12.02 -7.42 25.74
CA PHE A 68 12.49 -7.38 24.36
C PHE A 68 13.44 -6.21 24.11
N ASP A 69 14.55 -6.50 23.44
CA ASP A 69 15.41 -5.50 22.83
C ASP A 69 15.39 -5.59 21.31
N PHE A 70 15.52 -4.44 20.65
CA PHE A 70 15.35 -4.29 19.21
C PHE A 70 16.54 -3.57 18.60
N GLN A 71 17.03 -4.11 17.48
CA GLN A 71 18.17 -3.56 16.77
C GLN A 71 17.94 -3.61 15.25
N ILE A 72 18.35 -2.56 14.56
CA ILE A 72 18.38 -2.57 13.10
C ILE A 72 19.73 -3.11 12.63
N VAL A 73 19.71 -4.03 11.67
CA VAL A 73 20.90 -4.60 11.05
C VAL A 73 20.91 -4.34 9.55
N SER A 74 22.08 -4.42 8.95
CA SER A 74 22.22 -4.21 7.51
C SER A 74 21.80 -5.46 6.72
N LYS A 75 21.44 -5.30 5.44
CA LYS A 75 21.03 -6.41 4.58
C LYS A 75 22.17 -7.40 4.35
N GLU A 76 23.43 -7.00 4.46
CA GLU A 76 24.60 -7.88 4.33
C GLU A 76 24.61 -8.93 5.44
N GLN A 77 24.27 -8.55 6.68
CA GLN A 77 24.11 -9.50 7.80
C GLN A 77 22.95 -10.47 7.57
N CYS A 78 22.01 -10.09 6.72
CA CYS A 78 20.89 -10.91 6.26
C CYS A 78 21.19 -11.69 4.97
N GLY A 79 22.40 -11.63 4.41
CA GLY A 79 22.77 -12.26 3.14
C GLY A 79 22.18 -11.58 1.91
N GLY A 80 22.11 -10.25 1.91
CA GLY A 80 21.68 -9.40 0.78
C GLY A 80 20.18 -9.13 0.71
N ALA A 81 19.37 -9.74 1.59
CA ALA A 81 17.92 -9.57 1.63
C ALA A 81 17.46 -8.89 2.92
N SER A 82 16.22 -8.40 2.94
CA SER A 82 15.60 -7.95 4.19
C SER A 82 15.26 -9.17 5.05
N CYS A 83 15.52 -9.11 6.35
CA CYS A 83 15.32 -10.25 7.26
C CYS A 83 15.02 -9.80 8.69
N PHE A 84 14.63 -10.77 9.51
CA PHE A 84 14.72 -10.66 10.97
C PHE A 84 15.53 -11.81 11.57
N ILE A 85 16.17 -11.54 12.71
CA ILE A 85 16.97 -12.49 13.47
C ILE A 85 16.50 -12.45 14.92
N ILE A 86 16.18 -13.60 15.51
CA ILE A 86 15.77 -13.71 16.91
C ILE A 86 16.83 -14.49 17.68
N ARG A 87 17.28 -13.94 18.80
CA ARG A 87 18.28 -14.55 19.69
C ARG A 87 17.86 -14.43 21.15
N ASN A 88 18.37 -15.33 21.99
CA ASN A 88 18.33 -15.12 23.43
C ASN A 88 19.25 -13.92 23.75
N HIS A 89 18.77 -12.99 24.56
CA HIS A 89 19.55 -11.80 24.88
C HIS A 89 20.77 -12.19 25.74
N PRO A 90 22.01 -11.78 25.37
CA PRO A 90 23.22 -12.23 26.06
C PRO A 90 23.33 -11.71 27.49
N SER A 91 22.72 -10.55 27.77
CA SER A 91 22.70 -9.95 29.10
C SER A 91 21.61 -10.50 30.01
N PHE A 92 20.78 -11.46 29.56
CA PHE A 92 19.76 -12.05 30.43
C PHE A 92 20.41 -12.87 31.54
N ARG A 93 20.43 -12.33 32.76
CA ARG A 93 20.98 -13.01 33.94
C ARG A 93 19.95 -13.15 35.06
N ARG A 94 19.00 -12.21 35.13
CA ARG A 94 17.97 -12.17 36.16
C ARG A 94 16.66 -11.60 35.62
N ARG A 95 15.58 -11.82 36.38
CA ARG A 95 14.26 -11.22 36.11
C ARG A 95 14.39 -9.69 36.08
N GLY A 96 13.95 -9.09 34.97
CA GLY A 96 14.04 -7.64 34.72
C GLY A 96 15.04 -7.26 33.62
N ASP A 97 16.01 -8.13 33.31
CA ASP A 97 16.86 -7.97 32.13
C ASP A 97 16.06 -8.31 30.84
N PRO A 98 16.41 -7.73 29.68
CA PRO A 98 15.85 -8.17 28.41
C PRO A 98 16.16 -9.65 28.17
N GLU A 99 15.17 -10.40 27.69
CA GLU A 99 15.19 -11.85 27.50
C GLU A 99 15.46 -12.20 26.03
N VAL A 100 14.85 -11.45 25.11
CA VAL A 100 14.86 -11.72 23.68
C VAL A 100 15.42 -10.51 22.93
N LEU A 101 16.40 -10.76 22.07
CA LEU A 101 16.91 -9.78 21.12
C LEU A 101 16.32 -10.06 19.74
N ILE A 102 15.69 -9.06 19.14
CA ILE A 102 15.18 -9.13 17.76
C ILE A 102 15.91 -8.10 16.90
N ASN A 103 16.68 -8.58 15.95
CA ASN A 103 17.28 -7.77 14.90
C ASN A 103 16.38 -7.78 13.67
N GLY A 104 16.30 -6.67 12.94
CA GLY A 104 15.61 -6.61 11.65
C GLY A 104 16.25 -5.62 10.69
N ALA A 105 16.08 -5.82 9.39
CA ALA A 105 16.56 -4.85 8.39
C ALA A 105 15.75 -3.55 8.38
N THR A 106 14.49 -3.61 8.84
CA THR A 106 13.57 -2.47 9.00
C THR A 106 12.75 -2.60 10.29
N GLY A 107 12.04 -1.54 10.67
CA GLY A 107 11.06 -1.58 11.78
C GLY A 107 9.94 -2.59 11.55
N VAL A 108 9.49 -2.76 10.30
CA VAL A 108 8.56 -3.82 9.90
C VAL A 108 9.16 -5.20 10.14
N ASP A 109 10.44 -5.41 9.79
CA ASP A 109 11.07 -6.72 10.00
C ASP A 109 11.24 -7.07 11.48
N ILE A 110 11.57 -6.07 12.31
CA ILE A 110 11.61 -6.24 13.78
C ILE A 110 10.24 -6.72 14.28
N LEU A 111 9.15 -6.07 13.84
CA LEU A 111 7.80 -6.41 14.29
C LEU A 111 7.28 -7.74 13.71
N ALA A 112 7.65 -8.07 12.47
CA ALA A 112 7.41 -9.39 11.91
C ALA A 112 8.15 -10.49 12.73
N GLY A 113 9.38 -10.21 13.18
CA GLY A 113 10.12 -11.08 14.09
C GLY A 113 9.45 -11.23 15.46
N LEU A 114 8.94 -10.12 16.03
CA LEU A 114 8.16 -10.15 17.27
C LEU A 114 6.91 -11.01 17.10
N HIS A 115 6.13 -10.79 16.04
CA HIS A 115 4.94 -11.59 15.77
C HIS A 115 5.28 -13.06 15.55
N TRP A 116 6.35 -13.37 14.81
CA TRP A 116 6.83 -14.74 14.62
C TRP A 116 7.17 -15.38 15.97
N TYR A 117 7.86 -14.68 16.86
CA TYR A 117 8.22 -15.19 18.18
C TYR A 117 6.97 -15.47 19.03
N LEU A 118 6.05 -14.51 19.11
CA LEU A 118 4.80 -14.67 19.87
C LEU A 118 3.98 -15.85 19.34
N LYS A 119 3.88 -16.00 18.02
CA LYS A 119 3.15 -17.10 17.39
C LYS A 119 3.81 -18.46 17.63
N ASN A 120 5.09 -18.59 17.29
CA ASN A 120 5.76 -19.89 17.21
C ASN A 120 6.39 -20.35 18.53
N ARG A 121 6.69 -19.41 19.45
CA ARG A 121 7.28 -19.74 20.76
C ARG A 121 6.29 -19.58 21.90
N CYS A 122 5.40 -18.61 21.83
CA CYS A 122 4.45 -18.34 22.91
C CYS A 122 3.03 -18.87 22.61
N GLY A 123 2.76 -19.41 21.42
CA GLY A 123 1.44 -19.92 21.05
C GLY A 123 0.37 -18.82 21.04
N SER A 124 0.75 -17.57 20.75
CA SER A 124 -0.16 -16.43 20.70
C SER A 124 -0.70 -16.20 19.29
N HIS A 125 -1.84 -15.53 19.19
CA HIS A 125 -2.46 -15.16 17.91
C HIS A 125 -2.83 -13.68 17.88
N ILE A 126 -2.65 -13.02 16.74
CA ILE A 126 -2.98 -11.59 16.56
C ILE A 126 -3.77 -11.42 15.26
N SER A 127 -5.05 -11.07 15.40
CA SER A 127 -5.96 -10.75 14.29
C SER A 127 -6.63 -9.38 14.51
N TRP A 128 -7.54 -8.98 13.62
CA TRP A 128 -8.36 -7.79 13.84
C TRP A 128 -9.32 -8.01 15.00
N ASP A 129 -9.68 -6.92 15.71
CA ASP A 129 -10.62 -6.98 16.84
C ASP A 129 -11.94 -7.71 16.49
N LYS A 130 -12.43 -7.54 15.25
CA LYS A 130 -13.66 -8.21 14.74
C LYS A 130 -13.49 -9.71 14.47
N THR A 131 -12.26 -10.21 14.30
CA THR A 131 -11.95 -11.61 14.00
C THR A 131 -11.25 -12.34 15.16
N GLY A 132 -11.42 -11.82 16.38
CA GLY A 132 -10.90 -12.44 17.60
C GLY A 132 -9.75 -11.70 18.27
N GLY A 133 -9.25 -10.61 17.66
CA GLY A 133 -8.26 -9.71 18.25
C GLY A 133 -6.93 -10.38 18.62
N ALA A 134 -6.29 -9.88 19.68
CA ALA A 134 -5.04 -10.43 20.18
C ALA A 134 -5.28 -11.46 21.29
N GLN A 135 -5.02 -12.73 20.99
CA GLN A 135 -5.04 -13.83 21.95
C GLN A 135 -3.64 -14.03 22.53
N LEU A 136 -3.41 -13.39 23.68
CA LEU A 136 -2.10 -13.32 24.34
C LEU A 136 -2.06 -14.09 25.69
N PHE A 137 -3.12 -14.85 26.01
CA PHE A 137 -3.25 -15.56 27.29
C PHE A 137 -2.19 -16.65 27.49
N SER A 138 -1.66 -17.20 26.40
CA SER A 138 -0.61 -18.21 26.37
C SER A 138 0.79 -17.63 26.63
N LEU A 139 0.94 -16.30 26.66
CA LEU A 139 2.22 -15.62 26.84
C LEU A 139 2.74 -15.82 28.27
N PRO A 140 3.92 -16.45 28.47
CA PRO A 140 4.50 -16.61 29.79
C PRO A 140 4.82 -15.28 30.46
N ARG A 141 4.93 -15.27 31.79
CA ARG A 141 5.30 -14.07 32.55
C ARG A 141 6.69 -13.56 32.13
N ALA A 142 6.90 -12.25 32.22
CA ALA A 142 8.22 -11.65 32.01
C ALA A 142 9.27 -12.31 32.94
N GLY A 143 10.43 -12.64 32.38
CA GLY A 143 11.50 -13.44 32.97
C GLY A 143 11.33 -14.96 32.79
N MET A 144 10.28 -15.42 32.11
CA MET A 144 10.01 -16.83 31.80
C MET A 144 9.67 -17.04 30.31
N LEU A 145 10.07 -16.12 29.44
CA LEU A 145 9.80 -16.26 28.01
C LEU A 145 10.58 -17.47 27.42
N PRO A 146 9.98 -18.24 26.49
CA PRO A 146 10.63 -19.43 25.96
C PRO A 146 11.91 -19.09 25.18
N ARG A 147 13.02 -19.75 25.52
CA ARG A 147 14.29 -19.53 24.83
C ARG A 147 14.22 -20.05 23.38
N VAL A 148 14.94 -19.39 22.49
CA VAL A 148 15.23 -19.91 21.14
C VAL A 148 16.50 -20.76 21.16
N HIS A 149 16.78 -21.52 20.11
CA HIS A 149 18.04 -22.24 19.97
C HIS A 149 19.24 -21.29 19.97
N ASP A 150 20.41 -21.76 20.44
CA ASP A 150 21.60 -20.93 20.62
C ASP A 150 22.13 -20.31 19.32
N ALA A 151 21.92 -20.98 18.18
CA ALA A 151 22.24 -20.45 16.86
C ALA A 151 21.35 -19.25 16.44
N GLY A 152 20.25 -19.01 17.16
CA GLY A 152 19.22 -18.05 16.80
C GLY A 152 18.31 -18.53 15.67
N VAL A 153 17.33 -17.70 15.32
CA VAL A 153 16.41 -17.92 14.19
C VAL A 153 16.59 -16.79 13.20
N LEU A 154 17.06 -17.10 11.99
CA LEU A 154 17.14 -16.17 10.87
C LEU A 154 16.00 -16.46 9.89
N VAL A 155 15.18 -15.45 9.58
CA VAL A 155 14.13 -15.56 8.55
C VAL A 155 14.32 -14.44 7.54
N ARG A 156 14.59 -14.81 6.29
CA ARG A 156 14.70 -13.89 5.16
C ARG A 156 13.35 -13.69 4.51
N ARG A 157 13.09 -12.46 4.07
CA ARG A 157 11.95 -12.18 3.21
C ARG A 157 12.21 -12.75 1.82
N PRO A 158 11.24 -13.48 1.23
CA PRO A 158 11.39 -13.98 -0.13
C PRO A 158 11.18 -12.89 -1.19
N ILE A 159 10.51 -11.79 -0.83
CA ILE A 159 10.12 -10.71 -1.74
C ILE A 159 10.45 -9.32 -1.14
N PRO A 160 10.79 -8.33 -1.98
CA PRO A 160 11.11 -6.98 -1.51
C PRO A 160 9.89 -6.25 -0.95
N TRP A 161 8.71 -6.47 -1.54
CA TRP A 161 7.47 -5.82 -1.14
C TRP A 161 6.39 -6.83 -0.80
N SER A 162 5.70 -6.62 0.34
CA SER A 162 4.46 -7.30 0.70
C SER A 162 3.37 -6.23 0.78
N TYR A 163 2.42 -6.36 -0.13
CA TYR A 163 1.36 -5.38 -0.39
C TYR A 163 0.10 -5.69 0.44
N TYR A 164 -0.64 -4.64 0.82
CA TYR A 164 -1.91 -4.77 1.51
C TYR A 164 -2.89 -3.67 1.09
N GLN A 165 -4.18 -4.01 1.16
CA GLN A 165 -5.38 -3.20 0.83
C GLN A 165 -5.83 -3.26 -0.64
N ASN A 166 -7.13 -3.08 -0.87
CA ASN A 166 -7.70 -2.81 -2.18
C ASN A 166 -8.26 -1.37 -2.17
N ALA A 167 -8.31 -0.69 -3.31
CA ALA A 167 -8.94 0.62 -3.43
C ALA A 167 -10.37 0.63 -2.84
N VAL A 168 -11.13 -0.46 -3.05
CA VAL A 168 -12.50 -0.62 -2.57
C VAL A 168 -12.58 -0.75 -1.04
N THR A 169 -11.52 -1.24 -0.37
CA THR A 169 -11.48 -1.35 1.11
C THR A 169 -11.68 0.02 1.79
N SER A 170 -11.34 1.12 1.10
CA SER A 170 -11.58 2.47 1.60
C SER A 170 -13.06 2.86 1.71
N SER A 171 -13.96 2.15 1.01
CA SER A 171 -15.38 2.51 0.87
C SER A 171 -16.36 1.36 1.16
N CYS A 172 -15.89 0.12 1.34
CA CYS A 172 -16.75 -1.01 1.69
C CYS A 172 -17.45 -0.85 3.04
N LYS A 173 -18.67 -0.30 3.03
CA LYS A 173 -19.74 -0.66 3.96
C LYS A 173 -20.80 -1.37 3.10
N LEU A 174 -21.19 -2.58 3.46
CA LEU A 174 -22.20 -3.35 2.74
C LEU A 174 -23.55 -2.61 2.84
N LEU A 175 -23.79 -1.68 1.92
CA LEU A 175 -25.07 -1.01 1.67
C LEU A 175 -25.42 -1.11 0.18
N ILE A 176 -25.20 -2.29 -0.40
CA ILE A 176 -25.82 -2.69 -1.67
C ILE A 176 -26.56 -3.99 -1.39
N PRO A 177 -27.90 -3.96 -1.26
CA PRO A 177 -28.69 -5.17 -1.03
C PRO A 177 -28.62 -6.20 -2.18
N ASN A 178 -28.23 -5.80 -3.39
CA ASN A 178 -28.35 -6.62 -4.60
C ASN A 178 -27.06 -6.68 -5.45
N CYS A 179 -25.88 -6.76 -4.83
CA CYS A 179 -24.64 -6.99 -5.59
C CYS A 179 -24.38 -8.50 -5.87
N SER A 180 -25.40 -9.35 -5.77
CA SER A 180 -25.28 -10.81 -5.84
C SER A 180 -25.77 -11.45 -7.14
N ASP A 181 -26.41 -10.71 -8.05
CA ASP A 181 -27.26 -11.40 -9.04
C ASP A 181 -26.65 -11.58 -10.42
N ASP A 182 -25.44 -11.11 -10.72
CA ASP A 182 -24.79 -11.40 -12.03
C ASP A 182 -23.27 -11.60 -12.02
N PHE A 183 -22.64 -11.76 -10.84
CA PHE A 183 -21.25 -12.22 -10.79
C PHE A 183 -21.09 -13.23 -9.64
N GLU A 184 -20.96 -14.50 -10.02
CA GLU A 184 -20.85 -15.64 -9.12
C GLU A 184 -19.48 -15.63 -8.39
N ILE A 185 -19.33 -14.73 -7.42
CA ILE A 185 -18.39 -14.90 -6.30
C ILE A 185 -19.20 -15.36 -5.10
N LYS A 186 -19.74 -16.58 -5.21
CA LYS A 186 -20.27 -17.35 -4.08
C LYS A 186 -19.12 -18.02 -3.33
N ALA A 187 -18.25 -17.22 -2.70
CA ALA A 187 -17.37 -17.71 -1.66
C ALA A 187 -16.84 -16.54 -0.83
N ILE A 188 -17.07 -16.63 0.49
CA ILE A 188 -16.65 -15.73 1.59
C ILE A 188 -17.74 -14.72 1.97
N GLY A 189 -18.41 -15.02 3.08
CA GLY A 189 -19.67 -14.44 3.51
C GLY A 189 -19.72 -12.94 3.82
N ASN A 190 -20.95 -12.47 3.92
CA ASN A 190 -21.46 -11.11 4.16
C ASN A 190 -21.03 -10.43 5.49
N HIS A 191 -19.80 -10.59 6.01
CA HIS A 191 -19.47 -10.15 7.37
C HIS A 191 -18.15 -9.41 7.64
N LEU A 192 -17.36 -8.97 6.65
CA LEU A 192 -15.94 -8.68 6.94
C LEU A 192 -15.29 -7.38 6.45
N TYR A 193 -16.03 -6.36 6.00
CA TYR A 193 -15.40 -5.08 5.62
C TYR A 193 -15.99 -3.91 6.41
N ASP A 194 -15.16 -3.36 7.31
CA ASP A 194 -15.38 -2.05 7.87
C ASP A 194 -14.76 -1.02 6.92
N SER A 195 -15.55 -0.08 6.43
CA SER A 195 -15.08 0.95 5.51
C SER A 195 -14.04 1.81 6.23
N PHE A 196 -12.87 2.02 5.62
CA PHE A 196 -11.90 2.97 6.15
C PHE A 196 -12.44 4.41 6.18
N ALA A 197 -13.55 4.69 5.48
CA ALA A 197 -14.18 6.01 5.45
C ALA A 197 -14.39 6.58 6.86
N TRP A 198 -14.79 5.76 7.82
CA TRP A 198 -15.13 6.24 9.18
C TRP A 198 -14.02 6.03 10.20
N TRP A 199 -12.82 5.65 9.77
CA TRP A 199 -11.73 5.37 10.68
C TRP A 199 -11.06 6.65 11.17
N ASP A 200 -10.94 6.77 12.49
CA ASP A 200 -10.13 7.79 13.12
C ASP A 200 -8.65 7.37 13.20
N TRP A 201 -7.82 8.24 13.78
CA TRP A 201 -6.42 7.95 13.98
C TRP A 201 -6.19 6.71 14.86
N LYS A 202 -7.01 6.48 15.91
CA LYS A 202 -6.82 5.36 16.83
C LYS A 202 -6.99 4.02 16.10
N ARG A 203 -7.98 3.92 15.21
CA ARG A 203 -8.18 2.71 14.40
C ARG A 203 -7.07 2.54 13.35
N TRP A 204 -6.62 3.62 12.71
CA TRP A 204 -5.50 3.59 11.77
C TRP A 204 -4.17 3.19 12.43
N GLU A 205 -3.89 3.68 13.65
CA GLU A 205 -2.68 3.29 14.39
C GLU A 205 -2.66 1.78 14.66
N LYS A 206 -3.79 1.21 15.10
CA LYS A 206 -3.94 -0.24 15.25
C LYS A 206 -3.73 -1.01 13.95
N GLU A 207 -4.25 -0.49 12.83
CA GLU A 207 -4.07 -1.15 11.53
C GLU A 207 -2.61 -1.16 11.09
N ILE A 208 -1.92 -0.03 11.22
CA ILE A 208 -0.51 0.09 10.85
C ILE A 208 0.37 -0.79 11.75
N ASP A 209 0.06 -0.88 13.04
CA ASP A 209 0.71 -1.81 13.96
C ASP A 209 0.51 -3.27 13.51
N TRP A 210 -0.72 -3.65 13.16
CA TRP A 210 -1.03 -4.98 12.64
C TRP A 210 -0.31 -5.27 11.32
N MET A 211 -0.33 -4.34 10.36
CA MET A 211 0.39 -4.43 9.09
C MET A 211 1.87 -4.76 9.33
N ALA A 212 2.51 -4.04 10.26
CA ALA A 212 3.92 -4.25 10.57
C ALA A 212 4.19 -5.63 11.20
N LEU A 213 3.32 -6.10 12.10
CA LEU A 213 3.39 -7.44 12.68
C LEU A 213 3.20 -8.54 11.61
N GLN A 214 2.40 -8.30 10.58
CA GLN A 214 2.25 -9.21 9.43
C GLN A 214 3.37 -9.08 8.39
N GLY A 215 4.32 -8.17 8.57
CA GLY A 215 5.41 -7.94 7.62
C GLY A 215 4.99 -7.18 6.36
N ILE A 216 3.87 -6.46 6.37
CA ILE A 216 3.48 -5.58 5.27
C ILE A 216 4.40 -4.36 5.24
N ASN A 217 4.97 -4.07 4.07
CA ASN A 217 5.84 -2.91 3.86
C ASN A 217 5.45 -2.06 2.64
N LEU A 218 4.42 -2.45 1.89
CA LEU A 218 3.89 -1.69 0.74
C LEU A 218 2.36 -1.48 0.87
N PRO A 219 1.86 -0.75 1.89
CA PRO A 219 0.43 -0.50 2.05
C PRO A 219 -0.08 0.61 1.12
N LEU A 220 -1.36 0.55 0.72
CA LEU A 220 -2.03 1.66 0.05
C LEU A 220 -2.27 2.84 1.03
N ALA A 221 -2.19 4.09 0.56
CA ALA A 221 -2.42 5.27 1.40
C ALA A 221 -3.18 6.36 0.63
N PHE A 222 -4.48 6.15 0.45
CA PHE A 222 -5.36 6.99 -0.37
C PHE A 222 -6.21 8.01 0.44
N THR A 223 -6.08 8.02 1.76
CA THR A 223 -6.85 8.90 2.65
C THR A 223 -6.61 10.37 2.29
N GLY A 224 -7.69 11.16 2.20
CA GLY A 224 -7.62 12.60 1.96
C GLY A 224 -7.18 13.05 0.57
N GLN A 225 -7.12 12.17 -0.44
CA GLN A 225 -6.71 12.57 -1.80
C GLN A 225 -7.64 13.62 -2.43
N GLU A 226 -8.91 13.69 -2.02
CA GLU A 226 -9.84 14.72 -2.48
C GLU A 226 -9.37 16.13 -2.10
N ALA A 227 -8.69 16.29 -0.96
CA ALA A 227 -8.10 17.56 -0.55
C ALA A 227 -6.91 17.97 -1.45
N ILE A 228 -6.16 16.99 -1.96
CA ILE A 228 -5.11 17.23 -2.96
C ILE A 228 -5.76 17.66 -4.28
N TRP A 229 -6.78 16.93 -4.74
CA TRP A 229 -7.53 17.30 -5.95
C TRP A 229 -8.16 18.68 -5.87
N GLN A 230 -8.76 19.06 -4.74
CA GLN A 230 -9.30 20.40 -4.54
C GLN A 230 -8.23 21.48 -4.76
N LYS A 231 -7.03 21.31 -4.18
CA LYS A 231 -5.90 22.24 -4.33
C LYS A 231 -5.36 22.28 -5.76
N VAL A 232 -5.32 21.13 -6.44
CA VAL A 232 -4.86 21.04 -7.83
C VAL A 232 -5.84 21.76 -8.74
N PHE A 233 -7.14 21.44 -8.68
CA PHE A 233 -8.15 22.03 -9.55
C PHE A 233 -8.33 23.54 -9.33
N GLN A 234 -8.06 24.06 -8.12
CA GLN A 234 -7.98 25.50 -7.89
C GLN A 234 -6.95 26.19 -8.79
N LYS A 235 -5.81 25.55 -9.09
CA LYS A 235 -4.78 26.08 -10.02
C LYS A 235 -5.28 26.16 -11.46
N PHE A 236 -6.34 25.42 -11.80
CA PHE A 236 -6.99 25.40 -13.11
C PHE A 236 -8.30 26.19 -13.15
N ASN A 237 -8.49 27.15 -12.22
CA ASN A 237 -9.68 28.01 -12.13
C ASN A 237 -11.01 27.23 -11.99
N ILE A 238 -10.96 26.07 -11.34
CA ILE A 238 -12.13 25.30 -10.93
C ILE A 238 -12.45 25.70 -9.49
N SER A 239 -13.65 26.24 -9.28
CA SER A 239 -14.10 26.67 -7.97
C SER A 239 -14.46 25.48 -7.07
N ARG A 240 -14.66 25.73 -5.77
CA ARG A 240 -15.12 24.68 -4.85
C ARG A 240 -16.50 24.14 -5.25
N THR A 241 -17.41 25.01 -5.66
CA THR A 241 -18.76 24.63 -6.10
C THR A 241 -18.74 23.83 -7.41
N ASP A 242 -17.75 24.07 -8.28
CA ASP A 242 -17.56 23.26 -9.49
C ASP A 242 -17.18 21.80 -9.18
N LEU A 243 -16.75 21.50 -7.94
CA LEU A 243 -16.40 20.16 -7.47
C LEU A 243 -17.52 19.47 -6.67
N ASP A 244 -18.64 20.16 -6.40
CA ASP A 244 -19.74 19.61 -5.58
C ASP A 244 -20.36 18.35 -6.20
N ASP A 245 -20.34 18.26 -7.54
CA ASP A 245 -20.79 17.09 -8.30
C ASP A 245 -19.65 16.13 -8.68
N PHE A 246 -18.38 16.47 -8.41
CA PHE A 246 -17.25 15.63 -8.82
C PHE A 246 -16.95 14.52 -7.80
N PHE A 247 -16.85 14.87 -6.52
CA PHE A 247 -16.53 13.89 -5.49
C PHE A 247 -17.77 13.10 -5.06
N GLY A 248 -17.65 11.78 -4.95
CA GLY A 248 -18.62 10.97 -4.22
C GLY A 248 -18.59 11.25 -2.71
N GLY A 249 -19.64 10.83 -2.02
CA GLY A 249 -19.70 10.83 -0.57
C GLY A 249 -18.67 9.88 0.07
N PRO A 250 -18.37 10.01 1.37
CA PRO A 250 -17.31 9.25 2.05
C PRO A 250 -17.37 7.73 1.81
N ALA A 251 -18.58 7.16 1.84
CA ALA A 251 -18.80 5.72 1.65
C ALA A 251 -18.69 5.26 0.19
N PHE A 252 -18.51 6.17 -0.77
CA PHE A 252 -18.49 5.87 -2.21
C PHE A 252 -17.21 6.32 -2.92
N LEU A 253 -16.23 6.83 -2.16
CA LEU A 253 -15.00 7.41 -2.70
C LEU A 253 -14.19 6.44 -3.55
N ALA A 254 -14.16 5.15 -3.26
CA ALA A 254 -13.42 4.18 -4.07
C ALA A 254 -13.89 4.18 -5.53
N TRP A 255 -15.20 4.05 -5.75
CA TRP A 255 -15.80 4.09 -7.08
C TRP A 255 -15.70 5.47 -7.73
N SER A 256 -15.76 6.55 -6.93
CA SER A 256 -15.55 7.90 -7.44
C SER A 256 -14.13 8.13 -7.96
N ARG A 257 -13.11 7.65 -7.22
CA ARG A 257 -11.69 7.73 -7.61
C ARG A 257 -11.39 6.93 -8.88
N MET A 258 -12.02 5.78 -9.03
CA MET A 258 -11.90 4.92 -10.21
C MET A 258 -12.71 5.44 -11.42
N GLY A 259 -13.39 6.58 -11.31
CA GLY A 259 -14.18 7.16 -12.40
C GLY A 259 -15.48 6.43 -12.70
N ASN A 260 -15.97 5.57 -11.81
CA ASN A 260 -17.21 4.82 -12.01
C ASN A 260 -18.46 5.66 -11.70
N LEU A 261 -18.36 6.55 -10.71
CA LEU A 261 -19.45 7.43 -10.27
C LEU A 261 -18.93 8.81 -9.88
N HIS A 262 -19.84 9.78 -9.78
CA HIS A 262 -19.54 11.10 -9.21
C HIS A 262 -20.77 11.62 -8.45
N GLY A 263 -20.57 12.58 -7.53
CA GLY A 263 -21.62 13.29 -6.80
C GLY A 263 -22.44 12.48 -5.77
N TRP A 264 -22.64 11.18 -5.96
CA TRP A 264 -23.52 10.36 -5.11
C TRP A 264 -23.06 10.33 -3.64
N GLY A 265 -23.96 10.71 -2.73
CA GLY A 265 -23.68 10.81 -1.29
C GLY A 265 -22.83 12.02 -0.88
N GLY A 266 -22.48 12.90 -1.82
CA GLY A 266 -21.83 14.17 -1.59
C GLY A 266 -22.84 15.33 -1.41
N PRO A 267 -22.36 16.59 -1.45
CA PRO A 267 -20.95 17.00 -1.56
C PRO A 267 -20.16 16.78 -0.27
N LEU A 268 -18.83 16.71 -0.38
CA LEU A 268 -17.95 16.62 0.80
C LEU A 268 -17.82 17.99 1.49
N PRO A 269 -18.07 18.11 2.80
CA PRO A 269 -17.85 19.36 3.51
C PRO A 269 -16.34 19.66 3.63
N GLN A 270 -15.95 20.96 3.69
CA GLN A 270 -14.53 21.33 3.81
C GLN A 270 -13.87 20.71 5.05
N SER A 271 -14.61 20.64 6.16
CA SER A 271 -14.14 20.01 7.39
C SER A 271 -13.70 18.55 7.18
N TRP A 272 -14.37 17.82 6.28
CA TRP A 272 -13.97 16.47 5.92
C TRP A 272 -12.63 16.47 5.19
N LEU A 273 -12.47 17.30 4.15
CA LEU A 273 -11.24 17.40 3.37
C LEU A 273 -10.03 17.74 4.27
N ASP A 274 -10.20 18.74 5.14
CA ASP A 274 -9.16 19.19 6.06
C ASP A 274 -8.78 18.09 7.07
N GLN A 275 -9.77 17.42 7.66
CA GLN A 275 -9.55 16.34 8.62
C GLN A 275 -8.88 15.12 7.97
N GLN A 276 -9.32 14.72 6.78
CA GLN A 276 -8.75 13.59 6.05
C GLN A 276 -7.32 13.86 5.60
N LEU A 277 -6.99 15.10 5.19
CA LEU A 277 -5.61 15.49 4.89
C LEU A 277 -4.71 15.41 6.13
N LEU A 278 -5.18 15.89 7.29
CA LEU A 278 -4.45 15.77 8.55
C LEU A 278 -4.27 14.31 8.97
N LEU A 279 -5.30 13.47 8.80
CA LEU A 279 -5.23 12.05 9.09
C LEU A 279 -4.20 11.35 8.20
N GLN A 280 -4.20 11.63 6.89
CA GLN A 280 -3.24 11.08 5.95
C GLN A 280 -1.80 11.41 6.32
N LYS A 281 -1.52 12.65 6.71
CA LYS A 281 -0.17 13.04 7.17
C LYS A 281 0.28 12.23 8.41
N LYS A 282 -0.64 11.90 9.33
CA LYS A 282 -0.34 11.02 10.47
C LYS A 282 -0.09 9.58 10.03
N ILE A 283 -0.91 9.04 9.13
CA ILE A 283 -0.76 7.70 8.55
C ILE A 283 0.61 7.56 7.89
N LEU A 284 0.94 8.45 6.96
CA LEU A 284 2.21 8.44 6.24
C LEU A 284 3.40 8.54 7.19
N ARG A 285 3.38 9.48 8.14
CA ARG A 285 4.46 9.62 9.14
C ARG A 285 4.72 8.32 9.89
N ARG A 286 3.66 7.62 10.31
CA ARG A 286 3.76 6.36 11.05
C ARG A 286 4.27 5.20 10.20
N MET A 287 3.78 5.09 8.97
CA MET A 287 4.23 4.09 7.99
C MET A 287 5.72 4.26 7.69
N TYR A 288 6.17 5.49 7.38
CA TYR A 288 7.58 5.79 7.15
C TYR A 288 8.45 5.53 8.37
N ALA A 289 7.97 5.88 9.57
CA ALA A 289 8.70 5.62 10.81
C ALA A 289 8.90 4.12 11.08
N LEU A 290 8.09 3.23 10.50
CA LEU A 290 8.28 1.77 10.55
C LEU A 290 9.13 1.23 9.39
N GLY A 291 9.49 2.07 8.42
CA GLY A 291 10.21 1.65 7.22
C GLY A 291 9.31 1.10 6.10
N MET A 292 8.00 1.36 6.14
CA MET A 292 7.09 1.05 5.03
C MET A 292 7.23 2.07 3.89
N THR A 293 6.84 1.66 2.68
CA THR A 293 6.71 2.51 1.49
C THR A 293 5.24 2.56 1.07
N PRO A 294 4.47 3.58 1.47
CA PRO A 294 3.07 3.69 1.09
C PRO A 294 2.89 3.96 -0.40
N VAL A 295 1.86 3.37 -0.99
CA VAL A 295 1.44 3.62 -2.37
C VAL A 295 0.46 4.81 -2.39
N LEU A 296 0.84 5.88 -3.07
CA LEU A 296 0.04 7.10 -3.21
C LEU A 296 -0.82 7.08 -4.48
N PRO A 297 -1.92 7.83 -4.53
CA PRO A 297 -2.70 7.94 -5.76
C PRO A 297 -1.93 8.71 -6.84
N ALA A 298 -2.28 8.49 -8.11
CA ALA A 298 -1.86 9.28 -9.27
C ALA A 298 -3.04 9.59 -10.18
N PHE A 299 -2.82 10.47 -11.16
CA PHE A 299 -3.84 10.89 -12.11
C PHE A 299 -4.04 9.85 -13.23
N SER A 300 -5.29 9.43 -13.43
CA SER A 300 -5.71 8.49 -14.49
C SER A 300 -6.54 9.14 -15.61
N GLY A 301 -6.73 10.46 -15.58
CA GLY A 301 -7.53 11.19 -16.58
C GLY A 301 -8.93 11.58 -16.12
N ASN A 302 -9.43 11.07 -14.98
CA ASN A 302 -10.77 11.40 -14.48
C ASN A 302 -10.82 12.86 -13.98
N ILE A 303 -11.73 13.65 -14.53
CA ILE A 303 -11.80 15.11 -14.33
C ILE A 303 -13.22 15.59 -14.01
N PRO A 304 -13.39 16.75 -13.33
CA PRO A 304 -14.70 17.36 -13.11
C PRO A 304 -15.31 17.88 -14.41
N ALA A 305 -16.64 17.86 -14.51
CA ALA A 305 -17.38 18.35 -15.67
C ALA A 305 -17.04 19.81 -16.02
N ALA A 306 -16.80 20.64 -15.01
CA ALA A 306 -16.43 22.05 -15.18
C ALA A 306 -15.16 22.26 -16.02
N LEU A 307 -14.23 21.29 -16.04
CA LEU A 307 -13.02 21.38 -16.85
C LEU A 307 -13.34 21.44 -18.35
N LYS A 308 -14.41 20.77 -18.80
CA LYS A 308 -14.87 20.83 -20.20
C LYS A 308 -15.27 22.24 -20.62
N ASN A 309 -15.90 22.99 -19.71
CA ASN A 309 -16.30 24.37 -19.98
C ASN A 309 -15.12 25.33 -19.93
N ARG A 310 -14.13 25.06 -19.07
CA ARG A 310 -12.91 25.88 -18.94
C ARG A 310 -11.90 25.65 -20.07
N PHE A 311 -11.80 24.42 -20.56
CA PHE A 311 -10.87 24.01 -21.61
C PHE A 311 -11.64 23.38 -22.77
N PRO A 312 -12.39 24.18 -23.57
CA PRO A 312 -13.25 23.64 -24.64
C PRO A 312 -12.48 22.97 -25.77
N SER A 313 -11.18 23.24 -25.91
CA SER A 313 -10.30 22.59 -26.88
C SER A 313 -9.71 21.26 -26.38
N ALA A 314 -9.86 20.93 -25.09
CA ALA A 314 -9.31 19.71 -24.53
C ALA A 314 -10.09 18.48 -25.04
N LYS A 315 -9.35 17.41 -25.33
CA LYS A 315 -9.92 16.12 -25.77
C LYS A 315 -10.53 15.39 -24.58
N ILE A 316 -11.80 15.67 -24.31
CA ILE A 316 -12.54 15.12 -23.18
C ILE A 316 -13.68 14.23 -23.68
N THR A 317 -13.67 12.98 -23.22
CA THR A 317 -14.73 12.01 -23.51
C THR A 317 -15.62 11.83 -22.29
N ARG A 318 -16.95 11.81 -22.50
CA ARG A 318 -17.88 11.39 -21.45
C ARG A 318 -17.98 9.87 -21.47
N LEU A 319 -17.65 9.23 -20.36
CA LEU A 319 -17.69 7.78 -20.24
C LEU A 319 -19.12 7.24 -20.26
N VAL A 320 -19.25 5.96 -20.57
CA VAL A 320 -20.53 5.23 -20.48
C VAL A 320 -20.91 4.97 -19.03
N ASN A 321 -22.19 4.66 -18.80
CA ASN A 321 -22.66 4.30 -17.47
C ASN A 321 -22.00 3.00 -17.00
N TRP A 322 -21.35 3.05 -15.83
CA TRP A 322 -20.81 1.89 -15.13
C TRP A 322 -21.82 1.41 -14.08
N PHE A 323 -23.00 0.93 -14.50
CA PHE A 323 -24.01 0.39 -13.57
C PHE A 323 -24.22 1.24 -12.29
N THR A 324 -24.25 2.57 -12.42
CA THR A 324 -24.39 3.46 -11.28
C THR A 324 -25.75 3.30 -10.60
N VAL A 325 -25.96 4.04 -9.50
CA VAL A 325 -27.19 3.99 -8.71
C VAL A 325 -28.41 4.16 -9.61
N GLU A 326 -29.21 3.09 -9.71
CA GLU A 326 -30.41 3.00 -10.56
C GLU A 326 -30.17 3.29 -12.06
N SER A 327 -28.91 3.20 -12.51
CA SER A 327 -28.47 3.64 -13.83
C SER A 327 -28.80 5.12 -14.15
N ASP A 328 -28.94 5.96 -13.13
CA ASP A 328 -29.25 7.38 -13.28
C ASP A 328 -28.01 8.14 -13.84
N PRO A 329 -28.14 8.79 -15.02
CA PRO A 329 -27.09 9.60 -15.62
C PRO A 329 -26.56 10.76 -14.79
N ARG A 330 -27.30 11.12 -13.72
CA ARG A 330 -26.90 12.14 -12.76
C ARG A 330 -25.65 11.78 -11.96
N TRP A 331 -25.41 10.50 -11.71
CA TRP A 331 -24.36 10.02 -10.79
C TRP A 331 -23.23 9.26 -11.50
N CYS A 332 -23.21 9.27 -12.82
CA CYS A 332 -22.35 8.42 -13.65
C CYS A 332 -21.62 9.18 -14.73
N CYS A 333 -20.93 8.41 -15.56
CA CYS A 333 -20.58 8.88 -16.90
C CYS A 333 -19.66 10.08 -16.78
N THR A 334 -18.61 9.86 -15.98
CA THR A 334 -17.60 10.85 -15.65
C THR A 334 -16.86 11.28 -16.92
N TYR A 335 -16.09 12.34 -16.79
CA TYR A 335 -15.33 12.90 -17.89
C TYR A 335 -13.89 12.38 -17.82
N LEU A 336 -13.42 11.82 -18.92
CA LEU A 336 -12.07 11.32 -19.08
C LEU A 336 -11.31 12.23 -20.04
N LEU A 337 -10.21 12.79 -19.56
CA LEU A 337 -9.24 13.51 -20.36
C LEU A 337 -8.35 12.52 -21.12
N ASP A 338 -8.24 12.70 -22.43
CA ASP A 338 -7.41 11.84 -23.29
C ASP A 338 -5.93 11.97 -22.94
N ALA A 339 -5.21 10.84 -22.88
CA ALA A 339 -3.79 10.81 -22.52
C ALA A 339 -2.86 11.50 -23.53
N THR A 340 -3.34 11.77 -24.75
CA THR A 340 -2.59 12.54 -25.77
C THR A 340 -2.82 14.05 -25.68
N ASP A 341 -3.74 14.49 -24.82
CA ASP A 341 -3.97 15.91 -24.57
C ASP A 341 -2.85 16.48 -23.68
N PRO A 342 -2.22 17.62 -24.04
CA PRO A 342 -1.18 18.25 -23.21
C PRO A 342 -1.64 18.50 -21.77
N LEU A 343 -2.93 18.80 -21.56
CA LEU A 343 -3.51 19.05 -20.24
C LEU A 343 -3.41 17.82 -19.33
N PHE A 344 -3.30 16.61 -19.88
CA PHE A 344 -3.15 15.38 -19.11
C PHE A 344 -1.84 15.40 -18.30
N VAL A 345 -0.74 15.80 -18.95
CA VAL A 345 0.57 15.91 -18.32
C VAL A 345 0.61 17.06 -17.34
N GLU A 346 -0.03 18.19 -17.66
CA GLU A 346 -0.10 19.37 -16.78
C GLU A 346 -0.85 19.06 -15.47
N ILE A 347 -2.05 18.46 -15.56
CA ILE A 347 -2.84 18.09 -14.38
C ILE A 347 -2.14 16.99 -13.59
N GLY A 348 -1.62 15.97 -14.27
CA GLY A 348 -0.87 14.88 -13.62
C GLY A 348 0.36 15.39 -12.87
N GLY A 349 1.15 16.26 -13.50
CA GLY A 349 2.32 16.90 -12.89
C GLY A 349 1.93 17.75 -11.68
N ALA A 350 0.91 18.60 -11.83
CA ALA A 350 0.41 19.44 -10.74
C ALA A 350 -0.07 18.62 -9.53
N PHE A 351 -0.65 17.43 -9.78
CA PHE A 351 -1.08 16.51 -8.72
C PHE A 351 0.10 15.92 -7.95
N ILE A 352 1.12 15.41 -8.65
CA ILE A 352 2.33 14.89 -8.02
C ILE A 352 3.04 16.00 -7.24
N GLU A 353 3.23 17.19 -7.82
CA GLU A 353 3.80 18.34 -7.12
C GLU A 353 3.04 18.72 -5.85
N GLN A 354 1.70 18.67 -5.89
CA GLN A 354 0.88 18.95 -4.72
C GLN A 354 1.06 17.87 -3.63
N GLN A 355 1.17 16.60 -4.01
CA GLN A 355 1.49 15.53 -3.05
C GLN A 355 2.89 15.72 -2.45
N LEU A 356 3.89 16.08 -3.27
CA LEU A 356 5.25 16.37 -2.79
C LEU A 356 5.26 17.53 -1.79
N GLN A 357 4.50 18.59 -2.06
CA GLN A 357 4.35 19.74 -1.16
C GLN A 357 3.71 19.34 0.18
N GLU A 358 2.70 18.47 0.16
CA GLU A 358 1.96 18.07 1.36
C GLU A 358 2.67 16.99 2.18
N TYR A 359 3.39 16.08 1.53
CA TYR A 359 3.94 14.87 2.13
C TYR A 359 5.47 14.83 2.24
N GLY A 360 6.19 15.59 1.40
CA GLY A 360 7.63 15.88 1.56
C GLY A 360 8.60 14.74 1.25
N LYS A 361 8.22 13.74 0.45
CA LYS A 361 9.08 12.61 0.04
C LYS A 361 9.06 12.41 -1.47
N THR A 362 10.03 11.68 -2.02
CA THR A 362 10.10 11.43 -3.48
C THR A 362 10.14 9.95 -3.85
N SER A 363 10.40 9.05 -2.90
CA SER A 363 10.48 7.60 -3.10
C SER A 363 9.13 6.87 -3.24
N HIS A 364 8.12 7.55 -3.78
CA HIS A 364 6.75 7.05 -3.85
C HIS A 364 6.56 5.99 -4.94
N ILE A 365 5.65 5.05 -4.67
CA ILE A 365 5.01 4.22 -5.68
C ILE A 365 3.61 4.77 -5.87
N TYR A 366 3.16 4.84 -7.11
CA TYR A 366 1.86 5.40 -7.45
C TYR A 366 0.92 4.36 -8.03
N ASN A 367 -0.38 4.54 -7.78
CA ASN A 367 -1.48 3.77 -8.35
C ASN A 367 -2.60 4.73 -8.75
N TRP A 368 -3.31 4.51 -9.86
CA TRP A 368 -4.21 5.47 -10.49
C TRP A 368 -5.63 4.95 -10.71
#